data_AF-A0A359KIR9-F1
#
_entry.id   AF-A0A359KIR9-F1
#
_cell.length_a   1.000
_cell.length_b   1.000
_cell.length_c   1.000
_cell.angle_alpha   90.00
_cell.angle_beta   90.00
_cell.angle_gamma   90.00
#
_symmetry.space_group_name_H-M   'P 1'
#
loop_
_entity.id
_entity.type
_entity.pdbx_description
1 polymer ?
#
loop_
_entity_poly.entity_id
_entity_poly.type
_entity_poly.pdbx_seq_one_letter_code
_entity_poly.pdbx_strand_id
1 'polypeptide(L)' 'RRLTQGSMNNVAFRDFEDLVEGFGFILDRTEGSHHLYAHPAVPAMVNLQPLRGEAKPYQIR' A
#
# COMPACT_ATOMS: atom_id res chain seq x y z
N ARG A 1 0.20 -4.70 12.48
CA ARG A 1 1.25 -3.67 12.72
C ARG A 1 2.65 -4.27 12.81
N ARG A 2 3.09 -5.00 11.78
CA ARG A 2 4.49 -5.47 11.63
C ARG A 2 5.34 -4.51 10.80
N LEU A 3 4.70 -3.75 9.90
CA LEU A 3 5.35 -2.74 9.06
C LEU A 3 6.00 -1.61 9.86
N THR A 4 5.35 -1.13 10.91
CA THR A 4 5.88 -0.06 11.77
C THR A 4 7.10 -0.51 12.59
N GLN A 5 7.45 -1.80 12.55
CA GLN A 5 8.62 -2.38 13.22
C GLN A 5 9.75 -2.75 12.25
N GLY A 6 9.65 -2.36 10.97
CA GLY A 6 10.69 -2.62 9.96
C GLY A 6 10.70 -4.06 9.40
N SER A 7 9.68 -4.87 9.71
CA SER A 7 9.55 -6.21 9.14
C SER A 7 9.00 -6.12 7.72
N MET A 8 9.85 -6.44 6.73
CA MET A 8 9.51 -6.44 5.30
C MET A 8 8.92 -7.77 4.80
N ASN A 9 8.92 -8.81 5.63
CA ASN A 9 8.38 -10.15 5.29
C ASN A 9 6.98 -10.36 5.91
N ASN A 10 6.10 -11.08 5.18
CA ASN A 10 4.73 -11.43 5.59
C ASN A 10 3.88 -10.22 6.01
N VAL A 11 4.01 -9.12 5.28
CA VAL A 11 3.17 -7.94 5.46
C VAL A 11 1.82 -8.22 4.81
N ALA A 12 0.78 -8.34 5.64
CA ALA A 12 -0.59 -8.42 5.14
C ALA A 12 -0.87 -7.18 4.29
N PHE A 13 -1.51 -7.35 3.13
CA PHE A 13 -1.86 -6.24 2.25
C PHE A 13 -2.57 -5.10 3.00
N ARG A 14 -3.43 -5.44 3.97
CA ARG A 14 -4.12 -4.48 4.83
C ARG A 14 -3.20 -3.60 5.68
N ASP A 15 -2.11 -4.17 6.21
CA ASP A 15 -1.12 -3.38 6.96
C ASP A 15 -0.51 -2.30 6.04
N PHE A 16 -0.38 -2.56 4.73
CA PHE A 16 0.17 -1.61 3.76
C PHE A 16 -0.85 -0.54 3.32
N GLU A 17 -2.12 -0.92 3.17
CA GLU A 17 -3.23 0.03 2.99
C GLU A 17 -3.29 1.04 4.15
N ASP A 18 -3.31 0.53 5.39
CA ASP A 18 -3.37 1.36 6.60
C ASP A 18 -2.16 2.32 6.70
N LEU A 19 -0.98 1.92 6.20
CA LEU A 19 0.21 2.77 6.17
C LEU A 19 0.07 3.91 5.17
N VAL A 20 -0.36 3.60 3.94
CA VAL A 20 -0.55 4.59 2.87
C VAL A 20 -1.63 5.60 3.25
N GLU A 21 -2.74 5.13 3.82
CA GLU A 21 -3.78 5.98 4.38
C GLU A 21 -3.26 6.83 5.56
N GLY A 22 -2.41 6.26 6.42
CA GLY A 22 -1.75 6.98 7.51
C GLY A 22 -0.84 8.12 7.05
N PHE A 23 -0.30 8.05 5.84
CA PHE A 23 0.44 9.15 5.20
C PHE A 23 -0.47 10.17 4.47
N GLY A 24 -1.80 10.03 4.58
CA GLY A 24 -2.77 10.95 4.00
C GLY A 24 -3.12 10.67 2.54
N PHE A 25 -2.66 9.54 1.98
CA PHE A 25 -3.12 9.11 0.66
C PHE A 25 -4.54 8.58 0.77
N ILE A 26 -5.34 8.82 -0.27
CA ILE A 26 -6.75 8.47 -0.34
C ILE A 26 -6.94 7.49 -1.50
N LEU A 27 -7.75 6.46 -1.28
CA LEU A 27 -8.12 5.52 -2.35
C LEU A 27 -8.88 6.27 -3.46
N ASP A 28 -8.28 6.34 -4.64
CA ASP A 28 -8.82 6.99 -5.84
C ASP A 28 -9.68 6.03 -6.64
N ARG A 29 -9.15 4.83 -6.93
CA ARG A 29 -9.87 3.80 -7.69
C ARG A 29 -9.33 2.40 -7.41
N THR A 30 -10.20 1.42 -7.66
CA THR A 30 -9.88 -0.01 -7.60
C THR A 30 -10.19 -0.66 -8.95
N GLU A 31 -9.23 -1.38 -9.51
CA GLU A 31 -9.39 -2.15 -10.75
C GLU A 31 -8.90 -3.60 -10.52
N GLY A 32 -9.84 -4.54 -10.45
CA GLY A 32 -9.52 -5.91 -10.06
C GLY A 32 -8.96 -5.96 -8.63
N SER A 33 -7.71 -6.42 -8.49
CA SER A 33 -7.01 -6.43 -7.20
C SER A 33 -6.11 -5.20 -6.98
N HIS A 34 -6.03 -4.27 -7.93
CA HIS A 34 -5.14 -3.12 -7.83
C HIS A 34 -5.88 -1.98 -7.13
N HIS A 35 -5.28 -1.43 -6.08
CA HIS A 35 -5.78 -0.27 -5.36
C HIS A 35 -4.88 0.91 -5.68
N LEU A 36 -5.45 1.95 -6.26
CA LEU A 36 -4.73 3.16 -6.60
C LEU A 36 -5.04 4.25 -5.59
N TYR A 37 -3.99 4.79 -4.98
CA TYR A 37 -4.05 5.83 -3.98
C TYR A 37 -3.44 7.12 -4.50
N ALA A 38 -4.06 8.25 -4.18
CA ALA A 38 -3.60 9.59 -4.55
C ALA A 38 -3.48 10.47 -3.30
N HIS A 39 -2.54 11.41 -3.29
CA HIS A 39 -2.41 12.41 -2.23
C HIS A 39 -2.47 13.81 -2.85
N PRO A 40 -3.28 14.75 -2.33
CA PRO A 40 -3.50 16.05 -2.97
C PRO A 40 -2.23 16.90 -3.10
N ALA A 41 -1.26 16.70 -2.20
CA ALA A 41 0.05 17.37 -2.25
C ALA A 41 1.18 16.57 -2.93
N VAL A 42 0.92 15.34 -3.41
CA VAL A 42 1.93 14.51 -4.07
C VAL A 42 1.43 14.15 -5.47
N PRO A 43 2.07 14.63 -6.55
CA PRO A 43 1.60 14.39 -7.91
C PRO A 43 1.74 12.93 -8.39
N ALA A 44 2.42 12.07 -7.62
CA ALA A 44 2.57 10.65 -7.90
C ALA A 44 1.46 9.82 -7.24
N MET A 45 0.91 8.86 -7.99
CA MET A 45 -0.03 7.87 -7.47
C MET A 45 0.72 6.67 -6.89
N VAL A 46 0.17 6.09 -5.84
CA VAL A 46 0.64 4.84 -5.23
C VAL A 46 -0.26 3.71 -5.68
N ASN A 47 0.27 2.77 -6.45
CA ASN A 47 -0.45 1.55 -6.83
C ASN A 47 -0.09 0.43 -5.86
N LEU A 48 -1.07 -0.09 -5.12
CA LEU A 48 -0.94 -1.26 -4.26
C LEU A 48 -1.58 -2.46 -4.94
N GLN A 49 -0.83 -3.56 -5.07
CA GLN A 49 -1.36 -4.81 -5.62
C GLN A 49 -1.05 -5.97 -4.66
N PRO A 50 -2.07 -6.72 -4.18
CA PRO A 50 -1.85 -7.93 -3.41
C PRO A 50 -1.35 -9.04 -4.34
N LEU A 51 -0.29 -9.72 -3.91
CA LEU A 51 0.17 -10.99 -4.46
C LEU A 51 -0.16 -12.07 -3.42
N ARG A 52 -1.20 -12.87 -3.67
CA ARG A 52 -1.67 -13.90 -2.73
C ARG A 52 -1.99 -13.39 -1.31
N GLY A 53 -2.38 -12.12 -1.18
CA GLY A 53 -2.68 -11.47 0.11
C GLY A 53 -1.51 -10.70 0.75
N GLU A 54 -0.32 -10.74 0.13
CA GLU A 54 0.88 -10.03 0.59
C GLU A 54 1.27 -8.92 -0.40
N ALA A 55 1.91 -7.85 0.05
CA ALA A 55 2.47 -6.84 -0.84
C ALA A 55 3.63 -7.44 -1.67
N LYS A 56 3.79 -7.01 -2.92
CA LYS A 56 4.89 -7.52 -3.76
C LYS A 56 6.24 -7.06 -3.18
N PRO A 57 7.27 -7.93 -3.12
CA PRO A 57 8.56 -7.59 -2.48
C PRO A 57 9.23 -6.33 -3.00
N TYR A 58 9.03 -5.96 -4.28
CA TYR A 58 9.60 -4.74 -4.85
C TYR A 58 8.90 -3.44 -4.41
N GLN A 59 7.71 -3.52 -3.81
CA GLN A 59 6.98 -2.37 -3.29
C GLN A 59 7.44 -1.96 -1.89
N ILE A 60 8.21 -2.82 -1.23
CA ILE A 60 8.83 -2.58 0.07
C ILE A 60 10.34 -2.41 -0.18
N ARG A 61 10.78 -1.17 -0.46
CA ARG A 61 12.19 -0.77 -0.52
C ARG A 61 12.41 0.53 0.22
#